data_AF-A0A1I4V967-F1
#
_entry.id   AF-A0A1I4V967-F1
#
_cell.length_a   1.000
_cell.length_b   1.000
_cell.length_c   1.000
_cell.angle_alpha   90.00
_cell.angle_beta   90.00
_cell.angle_gamma   90.00
#
_symmetry.space_group_name_H-M   'P 1'
#
loop_
_entity.id
_entity.type
_entity.pdbx_description
1 polymer ?
#
loop_
_entity_poly.entity_id
_entity_poly.type
_entity_poly.pdbx_seq_one_letter_code
_entity_poly.pdbx_strand_id
1 'polypeptide(L)'
;MPTVDHGALVDADPDRTWSVLRRFGEIATWHPAIAESRIEGDLPDGMPGCVRVLRLSDGRTLRERLLAMDEANHGLTYRFDEAPLPVDDYHLTVSVMPVTSEPRSFVRCEDGRNSLLMAWLGPGRVKTPGMGFALG
;
A
#
# COMPACT_ATOMS: atom_id res chain seq x y z
N MET A 1 -4.51 -17.73 -13.12
CA MET A 1 -4.71 -17.64 -11.66
C MET A 1 -5.70 -16.53 -11.39
N PRO A 2 -6.67 -16.67 -10.47
CA PRO A 2 -7.58 -15.59 -10.14
C PRO A 2 -6.84 -14.50 -9.35
N THR A 3 -6.88 -13.26 -9.83
CA THR A 3 -6.48 -12.06 -9.08
C THR A 3 -7.71 -11.48 -8.39
N VAL A 4 -7.50 -10.81 -7.25
CA VAL A 4 -8.54 -10.01 -6.62
C VAL A 4 -8.15 -8.54 -6.73
N ASP A 5 -9.05 -7.75 -7.30
CA ASP A 5 -8.88 -6.32 -7.45
C ASP A 5 -9.69 -5.61 -6.36
N HIS A 6 -9.01 -4.77 -5.60
CA HIS A 6 -9.63 -3.81 -4.69
C HIS A 6 -9.41 -2.40 -5.21
N GLY A 7 -10.37 -1.51 -4.97
CA GLY A 7 -10.31 -0.12 -5.42
C GLY A 7 -10.87 0.85 -4.39
N ALA A 8 -10.33 2.06 -4.36
CA ALA A 8 -10.85 3.14 -3.54
C ALA A 8 -10.72 4.49 -4.26
N LEU A 9 -11.71 5.37 -4.06
CA LEU A 9 -11.61 6.76 -4.47
C LEU A 9 -10.92 7.57 -3.36
N VAL A 10 -10.02 8.44 -3.79
CA VAL A 10 -9.26 9.35 -2.92
C VAL A 10 -9.60 10.77 -3.32
N ASP A 11 -9.99 11.59 -2.34
CA ASP A 11 -10.29 13.01 -2.54
C ASP A 11 -9.00 13.85 -2.68
N ALA A 12 -8.18 13.50 -3.67
CA ALA A 12 -6.95 14.17 -4.08
C ALA A 12 -6.56 13.77 -5.51
N ASP A 13 -5.87 14.67 -6.21
CA ASP A 13 -5.33 14.38 -7.55
C ASP A 13 -4.28 13.24 -7.51
N PRO A 14 -4.03 12.58 -8.67
CA PRO A 14 -3.11 11.44 -8.73
C PRO A 14 -1.69 11.74 -8.27
N ASP A 15 -1.14 12.92 -8.57
CA ASP A 15 0.24 13.27 -8.20
C ASP A 15 0.36 13.39 -6.69
N ARG A 16 -0.63 14.03 -6.05
CA ARG A 16 -0.68 14.16 -4.59
C ARG A 16 -0.86 12.80 -3.92
N THR A 17 -1.76 11.95 -4.41
CA THR A 17 -1.93 10.58 -3.89
C THR A 17 -0.65 9.76 -4.07
N TRP A 18 -0.01 9.85 -5.24
CA TRP A 18 1.24 9.16 -5.53
C TRP A 18 2.38 9.62 -4.63
N SER A 19 2.48 10.93 -4.34
CA SER A 19 3.52 11.48 -3.46
C SER A 19 3.51 10.87 -2.05
N VAL A 20 2.35 10.39 -1.60
CA VAL A 20 2.19 9.66 -0.33
C VAL A 20 2.52 8.18 -0.50
N LEU A 21 1.96 7.53 -1.54
CA LEU A 21 2.11 6.09 -1.73
C LEU A 21 3.54 5.66 -2.11
N ARG A 22 4.27 6.49 -2.87
CA ARG A 22 5.65 6.19 -3.29
C ARG A 22 6.66 6.16 -2.14
N ARG A 23 6.31 6.74 -0.99
CA ARG A 23 7.11 6.70 0.25
C ARG A 23 6.86 5.35 0.94
N PHE A 24 7.41 4.30 0.36
CA PHE A 24 7.14 2.91 0.74
C PHE A 24 7.45 2.64 2.22
N GLY A 25 8.49 3.28 2.77
CA GLY A 25 8.85 3.20 4.18
C GLY A 25 7.94 3.95 5.16
N GLU A 26 7.03 4.80 4.68
CA GLU A 26 6.26 5.75 5.51
C GLU A 26 4.78 5.41 5.64
N ILE A 27 4.40 4.18 5.34
CA ILE A 27 3.00 3.72 5.35
C ILE A 27 2.28 3.94 6.70
N ALA A 28 3.01 3.93 7.82
CA ALA A 28 2.47 4.21 9.16
C ALA A 28 1.85 5.62 9.30
N THR A 29 2.22 6.56 8.42
CA THR A 29 1.70 7.94 8.46
C THR A 29 0.23 8.06 8.07
N TRP A 30 -0.31 7.07 7.34
CA TRP A 30 -1.69 7.09 6.85
C TRP A 30 -2.45 5.80 7.14
N HIS A 31 -1.76 4.66 7.21
CA HIS A 31 -2.40 3.35 7.31
C HIS A 31 -2.72 2.95 8.76
N PRO A 32 -4.00 2.78 9.15
CA PRO A 32 -4.42 2.74 10.56
C PRO A 32 -4.01 1.48 11.32
N ALA A 33 -3.77 0.36 10.63
CA ALA A 33 -3.36 -0.89 11.26
C ALA A 33 -1.84 -0.99 11.51
N ILE A 34 -1.05 0.00 11.07
CA ILE A 34 0.40 0.01 11.18
C ILE A 34 0.79 1.06 12.21
N ALA A 35 1.39 0.63 13.32
CA ALA A 35 1.85 1.49 14.38
C ALA A 35 3.20 2.15 14.05
N GLU A 36 4.11 1.39 13.44
CA GLU A 36 5.43 1.87 13.04
C GLU A 36 5.84 1.26 11.69
N SER A 37 6.60 2.03 10.92
CA SER A 37 7.17 1.59 9.65
C SER A 37 8.54 2.23 9.47
N ARG A 38 9.50 1.45 8.97
CA ARG A 38 10.82 1.95 8.57
C ARG A 38 11.41 1.06 7.49
N ILE A 39 12.29 1.65 6.67
CA ILE A 39 13.19 0.87 5.82
C ILE A 39 14.24 0.18 6.70
N GLU A 40 14.58 -1.06 6.35
CA GLU A 40 15.66 -1.84 6.94
C GLU A 40 16.78 -2.06 5.89
N GLY A 41 18.03 -2.12 6.38
CA GLY A 41 19.21 -2.19 5.54
C GLY A 41 19.62 -0.83 4.98
N ASP A 42 20.45 -0.86 3.93
CA ASP A 42 21.12 0.34 3.41
C ASP A 42 20.52 0.86 2.09
N LEU A 43 19.53 0.16 1.53
CA LEU A 43 18.86 0.62 0.31
C LEU A 43 17.94 1.80 0.63
N PRO A 44 17.95 2.87 -0.19
CA PRO A 44 17.07 4.00 0.01
C PRO A 44 15.60 3.62 -0.21
N ASP A 45 14.69 4.36 0.43
CA ASP A 45 13.25 4.20 0.22
C ASP A 45 12.89 4.41 -1.26
N GLY A 46 11.96 3.61 -1.76
CA GLY A 46 11.52 3.61 -3.16
C GLY A 46 12.47 2.90 -4.14
N MET A 47 13.64 2.43 -3.71
CA MET A 47 14.53 1.63 -4.58
C MET A 47 14.08 0.16 -4.60
N PRO A 48 13.82 -0.45 -5.77
CA PRO A 48 13.52 -1.87 -5.87
C PRO A 48 14.56 -2.72 -5.14
N GLY A 49 14.08 -3.66 -4.33
CA GLY A 49 14.87 -4.49 -3.43
C GLY A 49 14.91 -4.00 -1.98
N CYS A 50 14.57 -2.73 -1.70
CA CYS A 50 14.47 -2.24 -0.32
C CYS A 50 13.40 -3.00 0.46
N VAL A 51 13.61 -3.14 1.76
CA VAL A 51 12.71 -3.87 2.66
C VAL A 51 12.19 -2.90 3.70
N ARG A 52 10.87 -2.89 3.91
CA ARG A 52 10.26 -2.23 5.06
C ARG A 52 9.89 -3.24 6.13
N VAL A 53 10.11 -2.86 7.38
CA VAL A 53 9.61 -3.60 8.55
C VAL A 53 8.48 -2.80 9.19
N LEU A 54 7.37 -3.47 9.41
CA LEU A 54 6.13 -2.91 9.92
C LEU A 54 5.84 -3.49 11.29
N ARG A 55 5.55 -2.63 12.26
CA ARG A 55 4.93 -3.01 13.54
C ARG A 55 3.43 -2.80 13.41
N LEU A 56 2.66 -3.87 13.50
CA LEU A 56 1.20 -3.80 13.49
C LEU A 56 0.69 -3.30 14.85
N SER A 57 -0.50 -2.71 14.87
CA SER A 57 -1.13 -2.19 16.09
C SER A 57 -1.40 -3.26 17.16
N ASP A 58 -1.43 -4.54 16.79
CA ASP A 58 -1.55 -5.68 17.71
C ASP A 58 -0.20 -6.20 18.24
N GLY A 59 0.90 -5.55 17.86
CA GLY A 59 2.25 -5.87 18.30
C GLY A 59 3.00 -6.88 17.42
N ARG A 60 2.38 -7.45 16.37
CA ARG A 60 3.05 -8.35 15.43
C ARG A 60 3.91 -7.59 14.42
N THR A 61 4.81 -8.31 13.75
CA THR A 61 5.75 -7.74 12.78
C THR A 61 5.52 -8.34 11.40
N LEU A 62 5.67 -7.52 10.36
CA LEU A 62 5.59 -7.89 8.94
C LEU A 62 6.79 -7.28 8.20
N ARG A 63 7.41 -8.04 7.31
CA ARG A 63 8.48 -7.56 6.43
C ARG A 63 8.06 -7.67 4.98
N GLU A 64 8.25 -6.58 4.25
CA GLU A 64 7.84 -6.49 2.86
C GLU A 64 8.96 -5.93 2.01
N ARG A 65 9.14 -6.50 0.82
CA ARG A 65 10.16 -6.10 -0.13
C ARG A 65 9.53 -5.41 -1.33
N LEU A 66 10.01 -4.21 -1.64
CA LEU A 66 9.66 -3.51 -2.86
C LEU A 66 10.26 -4.26 -4.07
N LEU A 67 9.43 -4.60 -5.05
CA LEU A 67 9.83 -5.33 -6.26
C LEU A 67 9.93 -4.40 -7.47
N ALA A 68 9.01 -3.44 -7.56
CA ALA A 68 8.98 -2.46 -8.65
C ALA A 68 8.46 -1.11 -8.15
N MET A 69 9.00 -0.06 -8.75
CA MET A 69 8.53 1.32 -8.61
C MET A 69 8.43 1.90 -10.03
N ASP A 70 7.22 2.24 -10.45
CA ASP A 70 6.91 2.88 -11.72
C ASP A 70 6.46 4.32 -11.45
N GLU A 71 7.45 5.21 -11.41
CA GLU A 71 7.22 6.65 -11.18
C GLU A 71 6.42 7.29 -12.31
N ALA A 72 6.48 6.76 -13.53
CA ALA A 72 5.80 7.35 -14.69
C ALA A 72 4.30 7.03 -14.70
N ASN A 73 3.92 5.84 -14.25
CA ASN A 73 2.53 5.38 -14.22
C ASN A 73 1.94 5.29 -12.81
N HIS A 74 2.60 5.86 -11.81
CA HIS A 74 2.19 5.84 -10.40
C HIS A 74 1.86 4.44 -9.87
N GLY A 75 2.82 3.52 -10.05
CA GLY A 75 2.68 2.13 -9.68
C GLY A 75 3.79 1.65 -8.76
N LEU A 76 3.45 0.78 -7.81
CA LEU A 76 4.45 0.01 -7.07
C LEU A 76 4.00 -1.42 -6.89
N THR A 77 4.96 -2.35 -6.82
CA THR A 77 4.70 -3.76 -6.53
C THR A 77 5.60 -4.20 -5.40
N TYR A 78 5.07 -4.94 -4.44
CA TYR A 78 5.84 -5.50 -3.34
C TYR A 78 5.36 -6.92 -2.99
N ARG A 79 6.18 -7.61 -2.20
CA ARG A 79 5.85 -8.93 -1.65
C ARG A 79 6.12 -9.02 -0.16
N PHE A 80 5.56 -10.03 0.48
CA PHE A 80 5.93 -10.37 1.85
C PHE A 80 7.19 -11.24 1.86
N ASP A 81 8.19 -10.82 2.63
CA ASP A 81 9.35 -11.66 2.96
C ASP A 81 9.10 -12.42 4.28
N GLU A 82 8.36 -11.84 5.22
CA GLU A 82 7.94 -12.48 6.49
C GLU A 82 6.58 -11.92 6.92
N ALA A 83 5.59 -12.78 7.17
CA ALA A 83 4.26 -12.35 7.58
C ALA A 83 3.71 -13.17 8.77
N PRO A 84 2.93 -12.54 9.67
CA PRO A 84 2.27 -13.24 10.77
C PRO A 84 0.97 -13.94 10.34
N LEU A 85 0.78 -14.12 9.02
CA LEU A 85 -0.39 -14.68 8.38
C LEU A 85 0.05 -15.91 7.56
N PRO A 86 -0.79 -16.95 7.43
CA PRO A 86 -0.47 -18.13 6.63
C PRO A 86 -0.65 -17.83 5.14
N VAL A 87 0.17 -16.92 4.60
CA VAL A 87 0.16 -16.51 3.20
C VAL A 87 1.51 -16.82 2.59
N ASP A 88 1.51 -17.63 1.53
CA ASP A 88 2.70 -17.93 0.74
C ASP A 88 2.68 -17.12 -0.55
N ASP A 89 3.85 -16.60 -0.94
CA ASP A 89 4.07 -15.93 -2.23
C ASP A 89 3.15 -14.72 -2.48
N TYR A 90 2.86 -13.97 -1.42
CA TYR A 90 2.01 -12.78 -1.50
C TYR A 90 2.67 -11.67 -2.32
N HIS A 91 1.93 -11.17 -3.31
CA HIS A 91 2.33 -10.06 -4.17
C HIS A 91 1.17 -9.06 -4.29
N LEU A 92 1.46 -7.78 -4.06
CA LEU A 92 0.49 -6.70 -4.27
C LEU A 92 1.06 -5.67 -5.23
N THR A 93 0.26 -5.32 -6.23
CA THR A 93 0.50 -4.16 -7.09
C THR A 93 -0.50 -3.06 -6.76
N VAL A 94 0.01 -1.88 -6.46
CA VAL A 94 -0.78 -0.67 -6.23
C VAL A 94 -0.59 0.26 -7.42
N SER A 95 -1.67 0.84 -7.94
CA SER A 95 -1.65 1.80 -9.04
C SER A 95 -2.58 2.97 -8.76
N VAL A 96 -2.16 4.18 -9.11
CA VAL A 96 -2.98 5.40 -9.00
C VAL A 96 -3.40 5.87 -10.37
N MET A 97 -4.70 6.01 -10.59
CA MET A 97 -5.27 6.47 -11.85
C MET A 97 -6.04 7.79 -11.67
N PRO A 98 -6.00 8.69 -12.67
CA PRO A 98 -6.86 9.87 -12.68
C PRO A 98 -8.34 9.49 -12.78
N VAL A 99 -9.19 10.20 -12.05
CA VAL A 99 -10.63 10.24 -12.34
C VAL A 99 -10.85 11.39 -13.32
N THR A 100 -11.27 11.11 -14.55
CA THR A 100 -11.25 12.10 -15.65
C THR A 100 -12.20 13.29 -15.43
N SER A 101 -13.27 13.11 -14.66
CA SER A 101 -14.30 14.14 -14.43
C SER A 101 -14.10 14.96 -13.15
N GLU A 102 -13.15 14.59 -12.29
CA GLU A 102 -13.03 15.14 -10.94
C GLU A 102 -11.58 15.26 -10.50
N PRO A 103 -11.20 16.20 -9.62
CA PRO A 103 -9.84 16.30 -9.07
C PRO A 103 -9.60 15.22 -7.99
N ARG A 104 -9.86 13.97 -8.35
CA ARG A 104 -9.74 12.77 -7.52
C ARG A 104 -8.87 11.74 -8.21
N SER A 105 -8.47 10.75 -7.44
CA SER A 105 -7.73 9.61 -7.93
C SER A 105 -8.41 8.32 -7.51
N PHE A 106 -8.25 7.31 -8.36
CA PHE A 106 -8.67 5.95 -8.08
C PHE A 106 -7.42 5.13 -7.80
N VAL A 107 -7.32 4.60 -6.58
CA VAL A 107 -6.25 3.69 -6.18
C VAL A 107 -6.73 2.27 -6.38
N ARG A 108 -6.01 1.50 -7.20
CA ARG A 108 -6.26 0.08 -7.43
C ARG A 108 -5.18 -0.75 -6.75
N CYS A 109 -5.60 -1.79 -6.05
CA CYS A 109 -4.75 -2.77 -5.41
C CYS A 109 -5.07 -4.14 -6.02
N GLU A 110 -4.15 -4.68 -6.81
CA GLU A 110 -4.26 -5.99 -7.45
C GLU A 110 -3.43 -7.00 -6.66
N ASP A 111 -4.11 -8.03 -6.17
CA ASP A 111 -3.51 -9.08 -5.36
C ASP A 111 -3.52 -10.42 -6.11
N GLY A 112 -2.33 -11.05 -6.16
CA GLY A 112 -2.10 -12.31 -6.87
C GLY A 112 -2.91 -13.50 -6.34
N ARG A 113 -3.48 -13.44 -5.13
CA ARG A 113 -4.42 -14.43 -4.58
C ARG A 113 -5.29 -13.77 -3.52
N ASN A 114 -6.58 -14.12 -3.42
CA ASN A 114 -7.57 -13.76 -2.38
C ASN A 114 -7.00 -13.54 -0.96
N SER A 115 -6.24 -12.47 -0.73
CA SER A 115 -5.65 -12.23 0.57
C SER A 115 -6.72 -11.59 1.42
N LEU A 116 -6.80 -12.13 2.62
CA LEU A 116 -7.59 -11.52 3.66
C LEU A 116 -6.98 -10.20 4.12
N LEU A 117 -5.87 -9.70 3.53
CA LEU A 117 -5.22 -8.48 4.01
C LEU A 117 -6.19 -7.30 3.98
N MET A 118 -6.91 -7.09 2.87
CA MET A 118 -7.92 -6.01 2.79
C MET A 118 -9.13 -6.27 3.69
N ALA A 119 -9.50 -7.55 3.92
CA ALA A 119 -10.55 -7.93 4.87
C ALA A 119 -10.14 -7.78 6.35
N TRP A 120 -8.84 -7.95 6.64
CA TRP A 120 -8.23 -7.85 7.97
C TRP A 120 -8.00 -6.40 8.39
N LEU A 121 -7.82 -5.51 7.41
CA LEU A 121 -7.76 -4.07 7.62
C LEU A 121 -9.12 -3.45 7.95
N GLY A 122 -10.22 -4.11 7.58
CA GLY A 122 -11.59 -3.69 7.88
C GLY A 122 -11.91 -2.25 7.42
N PRO A 123 -13.15 -1.77 7.62
CA PRO A 123 -13.49 -0.36 7.43
C PRO A 123 -12.96 0.46 8.63
N GLY A 124 -11.64 0.52 8.79
CA GLY A 124 -10.95 1.37 9.75
C GLY A 124 -10.54 2.67 9.07
N ARG A 125 -11.02 3.81 9.57
CA ARG A 125 -10.65 5.15 9.04
C ARG A 125 -9.15 5.24 8.81
N VAL A 126 -8.76 5.45 7.55
CA VAL A 126 -7.44 5.97 7.21
C VAL A 126 -7.23 7.24 8.04
N LYS A 127 -6.17 7.28 8.85
CA LYS A 127 -5.79 8.49 9.57
C LYS A 127 -5.03 9.36 8.59
N THR A 128 -5.73 10.16 7.80
CA THR A 128 -5.10 11.13 6.93
C THR A 128 -5.38 12.54 7.44
N PRO A 129 -4.37 13.40 7.62
CA PRO A 129 -4.61 14.83 7.60
C PRO A 129 -5.02 15.22 6.17
N GLY A 130 -6.32 15.23 5.91
CA GLY A 130 -6.90 15.87 4.71
C GLY A 130 -7.06 15.02 3.44
N MET A 131 -7.16 13.69 3.52
CA MET A 131 -7.55 12.82 2.39
C MET A 131 -8.62 11.83 2.86
N GLY A 132 -9.85 12.01 2.40
CA GLY A 132 -10.93 11.04 2.60
C GLY A 132 -10.80 9.90 1.60
N PHE A 133 -10.82 8.66 2.10
CA PHE A 133 -11.02 7.47 1.26
C PHE A 133 -12.49 7.07 1.40
N ALA A 134 -13.26 7.23 0.34
CA ALA A 134 -14.61 6.67 0.26
C ALA A 134 -14.50 5.30 -0.42
N LEU A 135 -14.78 4.24 0.33
CA LEU A 135 -15.00 2.91 -0.24
C LEU A 135 -16.39 2.91 -0.89
N GLY A 136 -16.43 2.66 -2.20
CA GLY A 136 -17.64 2.49 -2.99
C GLY A 136 -17.93 1.02 -3.28
#